data_AF-A0A4P9ZZY2-F1
#
_entry.id   AF-A0A4P9ZZY2-F1
#
_cell.length_a   1.000
_cell.length_b   1.000
_cell.length_c   1.000
_cell.angle_alpha   90.00
_cell.angle_beta   90.00
_cell.angle_gamma   90.00
#
_symmetry.space_group_name_H-M   'P 1'
#
loop_
_entity.id
_entity.type
_entity.pdbx_description
1 polymer ?
#
loop_
_entity_poly.entity_id
_entity_poly.type
_entity_poly.pdbx_seq_one_letter_code
_entity_poly.pdbx_strand_id
1 'polypeptide(L)'
;MNPQSDPLLRQHSAALRSLPSLELVLSRKTCPPVCLYNFYVYLRDVELSEENLDFWLDVVAHENLCKTYCQNLIKTKASNAPLNYLKKTNMRWTVKNVTQELRYSTYSNSVGSEVRGGPPADPDQFTPDGPLLGPSDMEIDMLDTASVQGDDAVYCDHPYCTPGTNHTHFNYNPANITRQDLKKSAERIYYRYIVAGAEHELNMPELMRLRICRMIEMEQRDDPDVFLEAKNYVFNLMAHDAFPRFLYARAYENMGYTQTMLRLVVGLFSLLLGFTVELCLIFLDMEPKAQRWFGLIPIWFGFLNLFVNQEKLCPLFTLLGVSERGFCRFNRVRDHKVRGIHVRRAIIIAFTSLFIAVIVTLIFYLVPGHRL
;
A
#
# COMPACT_ATOMS: atom_id res chain seq x y z
N MET A 1 -32.64 -8.62 7.04
CA MET A 1 -31.67 -9.70 7.31
C MET A 1 -30.46 -9.08 7.97
N ASN A 2 -30.19 -9.43 9.23
CA ASN A 2 -29.04 -8.91 9.96
C ASN A 2 -27.76 -9.60 9.42
N PRO A 3 -26.78 -8.90 8.84
CA PRO A 3 -25.58 -9.51 8.26
C PRO A 3 -24.65 -10.19 9.30
N GLN A 4 -25.04 -10.23 10.58
CA GLN A 4 -24.25 -10.76 11.70
C GLN A 4 -24.57 -12.21 12.12
N SER A 5 -25.46 -12.92 11.40
CA SER A 5 -25.91 -14.27 11.78
C SER A 5 -25.11 -15.44 11.19
N ASP A 6 -24.13 -15.20 10.31
CA ASP A 6 -23.31 -16.27 9.74
C ASP A 6 -22.06 -16.55 10.60
N PRO A 7 -21.93 -17.75 11.22
CA PRO A 7 -20.77 -18.12 12.03
C PRO A 7 -19.45 -18.10 11.24
N LEU A 8 -19.46 -18.31 9.92
CA LEU A 8 -18.26 -18.23 9.08
C LEU A 8 -17.76 -16.78 8.93
N LEU A 9 -18.66 -15.80 8.81
CA LEU A 9 -18.31 -14.38 8.79
C LEU A 9 -17.78 -13.89 10.15
N ARG A 10 -18.25 -14.45 11.28
CA ARG A 10 -17.67 -14.17 12.61
C ARG A 10 -16.25 -14.72 12.76
N GLN A 11 -15.99 -15.91 12.24
CA GLN A 11 -14.66 -16.52 12.31
C GLN A 11 -13.66 -15.78 11.40
N HIS A 12 -14.09 -15.38 10.20
CA HIS A 12 -13.28 -14.53 9.32
C HIS A 12 -13.01 -13.15 9.93
N SER A 13 -14.01 -12.52 10.57
CA SER A 13 -13.81 -11.22 11.22
C SER A 13 -12.93 -11.27 12.47
N ALA A 14 -12.95 -12.36 13.25
CA ALA A 14 -12.04 -12.53 14.38
C ALA A 14 -10.57 -12.68 13.94
N ALA A 15 -10.32 -13.43 12.86
CA ALA A 15 -8.98 -13.56 12.27
C ALA A 15 -8.49 -12.21 11.69
N LEU A 16 -9.37 -11.47 11.00
CA LEU A 16 -9.07 -10.15 10.45
C LEU A 16 -8.76 -9.10 11.54
N ARG A 17 -9.40 -9.17 12.71
CA ARG A 17 -9.09 -8.28 13.86
C ARG A 17 -7.67 -8.46 14.40
N SER A 18 -7.04 -9.60 14.13
CA SER A 18 -5.65 -9.87 14.54
C SER A 18 -4.60 -9.40 13.54
N LEU A 19 -5.03 -8.93 12.36
CA LEU A 19 -4.16 -8.40 11.31
C LEU A 19 -3.74 -6.95 11.60
N PRO A 20 -2.69 -6.43 10.92
CA PRO A 20 -2.19 -5.08 11.17
C PRO A 20 -3.25 -4.02 10.85
N SER A 21 -3.24 -2.94 11.63
CA SER A 21 -4.02 -1.73 11.33
C SER A 21 -3.42 -0.97 10.13
N LEU A 22 -4.22 -0.09 9.51
CA LEU A 22 -3.75 0.78 8.43
C LEU A 22 -2.57 1.64 8.92
N GLU A 23 -2.60 2.13 10.15
CA GLU A 23 -1.52 2.91 10.75
C GLU A 23 -0.20 2.14 10.83
N LEU A 24 -0.24 0.84 11.18
CA LEU A 24 0.95 -0.01 11.18
C LEU A 24 1.52 -0.19 9.76
N VAL A 25 0.64 -0.32 8.76
CA VAL A 25 1.03 -0.44 7.36
C VAL A 25 1.65 0.86 6.85
N LEU A 26 1.02 2.02 7.13
CA LEU A 26 1.51 3.34 6.73
C LEU A 26 2.82 3.71 7.44
N SER A 27 3.00 3.27 8.69
CA SER A 27 4.27 3.44 9.43
C SER A 27 5.37 2.45 9.02
N ARG A 28 5.15 1.63 7.99
CA ARG A 28 6.12 0.66 7.46
C ARG A 28 6.59 -0.37 8.51
N LYS A 29 5.75 -0.70 9.49
CA LYS A 29 6.05 -1.68 10.56
C LYS A 29 5.54 -3.10 10.25
N THR A 30 5.23 -3.38 8.98
CA THR A 30 4.52 -4.60 8.57
C THR A 30 5.21 -5.29 7.40
N CYS A 31 5.18 -6.62 7.38
CA CYS A 31 5.83 -7.45 6.38
C CYS A 31 4.86 -7.93 5.28
N PRO A 32 5.37 -8.31 4.08
CA PRO A 32 4.56 -8.93 3.05
C PRO A 32 3.79 -10.18 3.55
N PRO A 33 2.53 -10.39 3.12
CA PRO A 33 1.84 -9.70 2.03
C PRO A 33 1.08 -8.43 2.45
N VAL A 34 0.95 -8.14 3.75
CA VAL A 34 0.25 -6.96 4.28
C VAL A 34 1.28 -5.87 4.60
N CYS A 35 1.73 -5.13 3.58
CA CYS A 35 2.69 -4.03 3.73
C CYS A 35 2.34 -2.84 2.84
N LEU A 36 2.97 -1.68 3.10
CA LEU A 36 2.69 -0.41 2.41
C LEU A 36 2.74 -0.55 0.88
N TYR A 37 3.81 -1.18 0.36
CA TYR A 37 3.96 -1.41 -1.07
C TYR A 37 2.81 -2.25 -1.66
N ASN A 38 2.45 -3.36 -1.01
CA ASN A 38 1.38 -4.21 -1.54
C ASN A 38 0.01 -3.53 -1.42
N PHE A 39 -0.15 -2.65 -0.44
CA PHE A 39 -1.34 -1.81 -0.32
C PHE A 39 -1.40 -0.78 -1.45
N TYR A 40 -0.29 -0.10 -1.75
CA TYR A 40 -0.19 0.79 -2.93
C TYR A 40 -0.53 0.07 -4.23
N VAL A 41 0.09 -1.10 -4.48
CA VAL A 41 -0.20 -1.89 -5.68
C VAL A 41 -1.67 -2.31 -5.73
N TYR A 42 -2.28 -2.64 -4.59
CA TYR A 42 -3.71 -2.97 -4.53
C TYR A 42 -4.60 -1.76 -4.84
N LEU A 43 -4.31 -0.58 -4.29
CA LEU A 43 -5.08 0.63 -4.59
C LEU A 43 -4.99 0.99 -6.07
N ARG A 44 -3.81 0.85 -6.68
CA ARG A 44 -3.59 1.15 -8.10
C ARG A 44 -4.22 0.14 -9.04
N ASP A 45 -4.04 -1.16 -8.78
CA ASP A 45 -4.42 -2.20 -9.73
C ASP A 45 -5.86 -2.73 -9.53
N VAL A 46 -6.44 -2.54 -8.34
CA VAL A 46 -7.75 -3.12 -7.97
C VAL A 46 -8.79 -2.05 -7.65
N GLU A 47 -8.49 -1.11 -6.75
CA GLU A 47 -9.46 -0.09 -6.31
C GLU A 47 -9.49 1.15 -7.20
N LEU A 48 -8.47 1.34 -8.04
CA LEU A 48 -8.27 2.53 -8.89
C LEU A 48 -8.37 3.83 -8.08
N SER A 49 -7.70 3.84 -6.92
CA SER A 49 -7.81 4.93 -5.95
C SER A 49 -6.45 5.24 -5.29
N GLU A 50 -5.36 5.09 -6.04
CA GLU A 50 -3.98 5.31 -5.57
C GLU A 50 -3.73 6.75 -5.11
N GLU A 51 -4.46 7.72 -5.66
CA GLU A 51 -4.34 9.14 -5.35
C GLU A 51 -4.54 9.43 -3.86
N ASN A 52 -5.38 8.63 -3.18
CA ASN A 52 -5.62 8.73 -1.75
C ASN A 52 -4.35 8.45 -0.93
N LEU A 53 -3.62 7.39 -1.28
CA LEU A 53 -2.40 7.02 -0.58
C LEU A 53 -1.26 7.98 -0.94
N ASP A 54 -1.16 8.37 -2.21
CA ASP A 54 -0.16 9.32 -2.68
C ASP A 54 -0.32 10.68 -2.02
N PHE A 55 -1.55 11.20 -1.94
CA PHE A 55 -1.85 12.43 -1.21
C PHE A 55 -1.46 12.33 0.27
N TRP A 56 -1.83 11.24 0.95
CA TRP A 56 -1.52 11.07 2.36
C TRP A 56 0.00 11.04 2.59
N LEU A 57 0.76 10.35 1.73
CA LEU A 57 2.22 10.30 1.79
C LEU A 57 2.87 11.65 1.50
N ASP A 58 2.39 12.37 0.49
CA ASP A 58 2.89 13.70 0.13
C ASP A 58 2.63 14.73 1.26
N VAL A 59 1.47 14.68 1.93
CA VAL A 59 1.20 15.53 3.11
C VAL A 59 2.12 15.19 4.28
N VAL A 60 2.38 13.91 4.56
CA VAL A 60 3.35 13.50 5.58
C VAL A 60 4.76 13.97 5.23
N ALA A 61 5.15 13.91 3.96
CA ALA A 61 6.42 14.44 3.50
C ALA A 61 6.51 15.96 3.72
N HIS A 62 5.44 16.70 3.44
CA HIS A 62 5.34 18.13 3.71
C HIS A 62 5.42 18.47 5.21
N GLU A 63 4.74 17.71 6.06
CA GLU A 63 4.85 17.83 7.53
C GLU A 63 6.30 17.66 8.01
N ASN A 64 7.01 16.66 7.49
CA ASN A 64 8.41 16.41 7.80
C ASN A 64 9.32 17.55 7.31
N LEU A 65 9.04 18.09 6.11
CA LEU A 65 9.75 19.25 5.57
C LEU A 65 9.58 20.48 6.47
N CYS A 66 8.35 20.78 6.88
CA CYS A 66 8.01 21.87 7.80
C CYS A 66 8.69 21.69 9.17
N LYS A 67 8.72 20.46 9.69
CA LYS A 67 9.39 20.12 10.95
C LYS A 67 10.89 20.38 10.88
N THR A 68 11.57 19.94 9.82
CA THR A 68 13.01 20.15 9.64
C THR A 68 13.34 21.62 9.46
N TYR A 69 12.53 22.37 8.72
CA TYR A 69 12.65 23.83 8.63
C TYR A 69 12.56 24.51 9.99
N CYS A 70 11.55 24.17 10.81
CA CYS A 70 11.40 24.71 12.15
C CYS A 70 12.62 24.39 13.04
N GLN A 71 13.14 23.17 12.96
CA GLN A 71 14.34 22.77 13.71
C GLN A 71 15.57 23.57 13.29
N ASN A 72 15.77 23.81 11.99
CA ASN A 72 16.87 24.60 11.48
C ASN A 72 16.77 26.06 11.95
N LEU A 73 15.57 26.66 11.92
CA LEU A 73 15.34 27.99 12.49
C LEU A 73 15.66 28.08 13.98
N ILE A 74 15.25 27.07 14.77
CA ILE A 74 15.57 27.02 16.20
C ILE A 74 17.08 26.96 16.41
N LYS A 75 17.79 26.09 15.66
CA LYS A 75 19.24 25.95 15.73
C LYS A 75 19.94 27.28 15.40
N THR A 76 19.54 27.95 14.32
CA THR A 76 20.10 29.26 13.92
C THR A 76 19.81 30.36 14.94
N LYS A 77 18.59 30.42 15.50
CA LYS A 77 18.26 31.39 16.55
C LYS A 77 19.05 31.12 17.84
N ALA A 78 19.25 29.84 18.20
CA ALA A 78 20.03 29.46 19.35
C ALA A 78 21.53 29.76 19.18
N SER A 79 22.10 29.56 17.99
CA SER A 79 23.51 29.89 17.71
C SER A 79 23.77 31.40 17.72
N ASN A 80 22.79 32.20 17.31
CA ASN A 80 22.91 33.66 17.22
C ASN A 80 22.49 34.37 18.53
N ALA A 81 22.00 33.65 19.53
CA ALA A 81 21.60 34.23 20.81
C ALA A 81 22.83 34.57 21.67
N PRO A 82 22.93 35.79 22.24
CA PRO A 82 24.00 36.12 23.18
C PRO A 82 24.00 35.14 24.36
N LEU A 83 25.18 34.66 24.78
CA LEU A 83 25.35 33.64 25.84
C LEU A 83 24.59 33.96 27.15
N ASN A 84 24.35 35.25 27.42
CA ASN A 84 23.64 35.76 28.60
C ASN A 84 22.11 35.63 28.52
N TYR A 85 21.52 35.50 27.34
CA TYR A 85 20.06 35.36 27.15
C TYR A 85 19.59 33.90 27.36
N LEU A 86 20.40 32.91 26.95
CA LEU A 86 20.09 31.48 27.10
C LEU A 86 20.13 30.98 28.56
N LYS A 87 20.85 31.66 29.46
CA LYS A 87 20.90 31.32 30.90
C LYS A 87 19.73 31.87 31.71
N LYS A 88 19.08 32.94 31.23
CA LYS A 88 18.03 33.66 31.99
C LYS A 88 16.63 33.17 31.65
N THR A 89 16.43 32.61 30.47
CA THR A 89 15.18 31.97 30.08
C THR A 89 15.44 30.47 29.92
N ASN A 90 14.79 29.64 30.73
CA ASN A 90 14.66 28.19 30.47
C ASN A 90 13.79 27.95 29.21
N MET A 91 13.97 28.73 28.12
CA MET A 91 13.21 28.61 26.89
C MET A 91 13.79 27.49 26.04
N ARG A 92 13.32 26.28 26.34
CA ARG A 92 13.36 25.17 25.38
C ARG A 92 12.33 25.46 24.30
N TRP A 93 12.75 26.06 23.19
CA TRP A 93 11.89 26.27 22.02
C TRP A 93 11.38 24.91 21.52
N THR A 94 10.12 24.62 21.77
CA THR A 94 9.45 23.42 21.26
C THR A 94 8.96 23.64 19.84
N VAL A 95 8.96 22.59 19.01
CA VAL A 95 8.46 22.62 17.62
C VAL A 95 7.07 23.27 17.53
N LYS A 96 6.20 23.01 18.52
CA LYS A 96 4.86 23.61 18.66
C LYS A 96 4.85 25.15 18.68
N ASN A 97 5.85 25.77 19.30
CA ASN A 97 5.93 27.23 19.42
C ASN A 97 6.35 27.84 18.08
N VAL A 98 7.19 27.14 17.31
CA VAL A 98 7.66 27.59 16.00
C VAL A 98 6.63 27.39 14.91
N THR A 99 5.85 26.31 14.96
CA THR A 99 4.68 26.13 14.07
C THR A 99 3.62 27.22 14.29
N GLN A 100 3.45 27.69 15.52
CA GLN A 100 2.51 28.75 15.85
C GLN A 100 3.02 30.13 15.41
N GLU A 101 4.32 30.42 15.56
CA GLU A 101 4.97 31.60 14.96
C GLU A 101 4.91 31.60 13.42
N LEU A 102 5.05 30.45 12.77
CA LEU A 102 4.82 30.31 11.32
C LEU A 102 3.39 30.70 10.92
N ARG A 103 2.37 30.20 11.64
CA ARG A 103 0.97 30.61 11.41
C ARG A 103 0.79 32.14 11.54
N TYR A 104 1.41 32.78 12.54
CA TYR A 104 1.27 34.23 12.76
C TYR A 104 2.08 35.08 11.77
N SER A 105 3.29 34.64 11.39
CA SER A 105 4.12 35.35 10.40
C SER A 105 3.52 35.33 8.99
N THR A 106 2.81 34.26 8.63
CA THR A 106 2.04 34.20 7.38
C THR A 106 0.86 35.19 7.41
N TYR A 107 0.13 35.25 8.53
CA TYR A 107 -1.00 36.17 8.71
C TYR A 107 -0.58 37.65 8.74
N SER A 108 0.59 37.97 9.33
CA SER A 108 1.10 39.35 9.35
C SER A 108 1.54 39.84 7.98
N ASN A 109 2.08 38.96 7.13
CA ASN A 109 2.46 39.32 5.77
C ASN A 109 1.26 39.48 4.82
N SER A 110 0.09 38.91 5.14
CA SER A 110 -1.14 39.09 4.35
C SER A 110 -1.97 40.32 4.73
N VAL A 111 -1.71 40.95 5.88
CA VAL A 111 -2.50 42.11 6.38
C VAL A 111 -1.71 43.44 6.34
N GLY A 112 -0.42 43.43 6.02
CA GLY A 112 0.41 44.64 6.03
C GLY A 112 1.32 44.78 4.83
N SER A 113 0.82 45.35 3.72
CA SER A 113 1.63 46.13 2.77
C SER A 113 0.75 46.99 1.86
N GLU A 114 0.18 48.05 2.44
CA GLU A 114 -0.09 49.28 1.70
C GLU A 114 1.10 50.24 1.88
N VAL A 115 1.78 50.51 0.75
CA VAL A 115 2.49 51.75 0.38
C VAL A 115 3.74 52.19 1.19
N ARG A 116 4.93 52.18 0.55
CA ARG A 116 5.63 53.42 0.10
C ARG A 116 6.88 53.11 -0.75
N GLY A 117 6.97 53.76 -1.90
CA GLY A 117 7.99 53.54 -2.92
C GLY A 117 9.40 54.07 -2.64
N GLY A 118 10.33 53.56 -3.45
CA GLY A 118 11.71 54.03 -3.69
C GLY A 118 12.22 53.41 -5.01
N PRO A 119 13.11 54.09 -5.76
CA PRO A 119 13.20 54.00 -7.24
C PRO A 119 14.08 52.85 -7.77
N PRO A 120 14.02 52.54 -9.10
CA PRO A 120 14.57 51.32 -9.68
C PRO A 120 16.07 51.45 -10.01
N ALA A 121 16.80 50.34 -9.94
CA ALA A 121 18.15 50.21 -10.51
C ALA A 121 18.14 49.08 -11.56
N ASP A 122 18.72 49.41 -12.70
CA ASP A 122 18.65 48.76 -14.01
C ASP A 122 19.32 47.36 -14.12
N PRO A 123 18.97 46.59 -15.17
CA PRO A 123 19.47 45.24 -15.46
C PRO A 123 20.73 45.29 -16.34
N ASP A 124 21.67 44.36 -16.12
CA ASP A 124 22.49 43.72 -17.18
C ASP A 124 23.63 42.88 -16.57
N GLN A 125 23.61 41.56 -16.80
CA GLN A 125 24.67 40.82 -17.54
C GLN A 125 24.47 39.30 -17.48
N PHE A 126 24.10 38.77 -18.65
CA PHE A 126 24.18 37.38 -19.11
C PHE A 126 25.65 37.10 -19.53
N THR A 127 26.24 35.93 -19.28
CA THR A 127 26.36 34.75 -20.18
C THR A 127 27.53 33.84 -19.65
N PRO A 128 27.97 32.72 -20.30
CA PRO A 128 27.83 31.35 -19.75
C PRO A 128 29.19 30.61 -19.65
N ASP A 129 29.20 29.38 -19.12
CA ASP A 129 29.94 28.23 -19.68
C ASP A 129 29.96 27.05 -18.68
N GLY A 130 29.57 25.86 -19.18
CA GLY A 130 29.74 24.57 -18.50
C GLY A 130 31.18 24.02 -18.67
N PRO A 131 31.49 22.82 -18.14
CA PRO A 131 30.95 21.60 -18.75
C PRO A 131 30.58 20.45 -17.80
N LEU A 132 29.83 19.52 -18.39
CA LEU A 132 29.34 18.23 -17.91
C LEU A 132 30.44 17.25 -17.47
N LEU A 133 30.15 16.44 -16.44
CA LEU A 133 30.49 15.01 -16.30
C LEU A 133 29.82 14.45 -15.01
N GLY A 134 28.94 13.44 -15.14
CA GLY A 134 28.59 12.51 -14.06
C GLY A 134 29.48 11.26 -14.13
N PRO A 135 29.15 10.12 -13.49
CA PRO A 135 28.14 9.87 -12.45
C PRO A 135 28.72 9.13 -11.21
N SER A 136 28.06 9.17 -10.04
CA SER A 136 28.12 8.08 -9.05
C SER A 136 27.06 8.26 -7.96
N ASP A 137 26.09 7.35 -7.98
CA ASP A 137 25.40 6.72 -6.86
C ASP A 137 25.69 7.28 -5.45
N MET A 138 24.66 7.86 -4.83
CA MET A 138 24.58 7.96 -3.39
C MET A 138 23.14 7.67 -2.95
N GLU A 139 22.90 6.41 -2.60
CA GLU A 139 21.81 6.01 -1.71
C GLU A 139 21.94 6.82 -0.42
N ILE A 140 20.95 7.66 -0.13
CA ILE A 140 20.80 8.26 1.20
C ILE A 140 19.63 7.58 1.87
N ASP A 141 20.01 6.68 2.78
CA ASP A 141 19.21 6.10 3.83
C ASP A 141 18.62 7.23 4.69
N MET A 142 17.29 7.36 4.71
CA MET A 142 16.61 8.46 5.38
C MET A 142 16.47 8.12 6.87
N LEU A 143 17.47 8.52 7.65
CA LEU A 143 17.52 8.33 9.09
C LEU A 143 16.48 9.17 9.86
N ASP A 144 15.85 8.48 10.81
CA ASP A 144 15.37 8.93 12.11
C ASP A 144 14.31 10.04 12.19
N THR A 145 13.06 9.57 12.22
CA THR A 145 12.12 9.93 13.29
C THR A 145 12.85 10.08 14.63
N ALA A 146 13.13 11.31 15.03
CA ALA A 146 13.57 11.63 16.39
C ALA A 146 12.62 11.02 17.44
N SER A 147 13.09 9.92 18.04
CA SER A 147 12.94 9.50 19.44
C SER A 147 11.65 9.88 20.16
N VAL A 148 10.68 8.97 20.10
CA VAL A 148 9.95 8.57 21.31
C VAL A 148 10.61 7.28 21.78
N GLN A 149 11.42 7.38 22.84
CA GLN A 149 12.00 6.24 23.53
C GLN A 149 10.85 5.45 24.18
N GLY A 150 10.55 4.29 23.63
CA GLY A 150 9.53 3.37 24.12
C GLY A 150 9.24 2.24 23.12
N ASP A 151 9.78 1.07 23.42
CA ASP A 151 9.45 -0.27 22.92
C ASP A 151 9.88 -0.68 21.49
N ASP A 152 10.89 -1.56 21.45
CA ASP A 152 11.20 -2.69 20.53
C ASP A 152 10.36 -2.87 19.23
N ALA A 153 10.19 -1.83 18.41
CA ALA A 153 9.55 -1.95 17.11
C ALA A 153 10.55 -2.50 16.08
N VAL A 154 10.48 -3.80 15.80
CA VAL A 154 11.21 -4.45 14.69
C VAL A 154 10.77 -3.83 13.37
N TYR A 155 11.58 -2.92 12.82
CA TYR A 155 11.37 -2.35 11.50
C TYR A 155 11.69 -3.38 10.42
N CYS A 156 10.85 -3.48 9.40
CA CYS A 156 11.11 -4.37 8.27
C CYS A 156 11.93 -3.63 7.21
N ASP A 157 13.26 -3.76 7.26
CA ASP A 157 14.25 -3.24 6.30
C ASP A 157 14.21 -3.89 4.91
N HIS A 158 13.02 -4.28 4.43
CA HIS A 158 12.92 -4.90 3.11
C HIS A 158 12.77 -3.84 2.01
N PRO A 159 13.47 -3.96 0.86
CA PRO A 159 13.29 -3.09 -0.31
C PRO A 159 11.87 -3.15 -0.94
N TYR A 160 10.97 -3.97 -0.41
CA TYR A 160 9.55 -4.03 -0.79
C TYR A 160 8.62 -3.41 0.26
N CYS A 161 9.14 -2.87 1.36
CA CYS A 161 8.37 -2.11 2.34
C CYS A 161 8.55 -0.59 2.15
N THR A 162 9.56 -0.21 1.36
CA THR A 162 9.71 1.11 0.76
C THR A 162 9.03 1.10 -0.60
N PRO A 163 7.91 1.82 -0.79
CA PRO A 163 7.40 2.02 -2.14
C PRO A 163 8.44 2.81 -2.93
N GLY A 164 9.04 2.16 -3.94
CA GLY A 164 9.81 2.82 -4.99
C GLY A 164 8.83 3.55 -5.91
N THR A 165 8.08 4.49 -5.37
CA THR A 165 7.28 5.40 -6.17
C THR A 165 8.19 6.52 -6.62
N ASN A 166 8.00 6.97 -7.85
CA ASN A 166 8.44 8.28 -8.34
C ASN A 166 7.71 9.41 -7.58
N HIS A 167 7.57 9.33 -6.24
CA HIS A 167 7.51 10.54 -5.45
C HIS A 167 8.82 11.21 -5.81
N THR A 168 8.74 12.26 -6.61
CA THR A 168 9.78 13.26 -6.70
C THR A 168 9.93 13.83 -5.29
N HIS A 169 10.57 13.08 -4.41
CA HIS A 169 11.19 13.59 -3.22
C HIS A 169 12.17 14.58 -3.79
N PHE A 170 11.78 15.86 -3.80
CA PHE A 170 12.73 16.91 -4.03
C PHE A 170 13.91 16.60 -3.11
N ASN A 171 15.08 16.50 -3.71
CA ASN A 171 16.30 16.24 -2.99
C ASN A 171 16.66 17.53 -2.25
N TYR A 172 15.87 17.85 -1.23
CA TYR A 172 16.10 18.98 -0.37
C TYR A 172 17.34 18.65 0.43
N ASN A 173 18.32 19.56 0.42
CA ASN A 173 19.41 19.45 1.35
C ASN A 173 18.84 19.67 2.76
N PRO A 174 18.84 18.67 3.65
CA PRO A 174 18.22 18.79 4.99
C PRO A 174 18.87 19.88 5.84
N ALA A 175 20.10 20.28 5.52
CA ALA A 175 20.80 21.37 6.19
C ALA A 175 20.32 22.77 5.76
N ASN A 176 19.70 22.92 4.58
CA ASN A 176 19.34 24.21 4.02
C ASN A 176 17.94 24.20 3.38
N ILE A 177 16.92 24.01 4.21
CA ILE A 177 15.52 24.11 3.82
C ILE A 177 15.08 25.57 3.97
N THR A 178 14.48 26.13 2.93
CA THR A 178 13.97 27.50 2.90
C THR A 178 12.45 27.54 2.99
N ARG A 179 11.88 28.69 3.34
CA ARG A 179 10.42 28.87 3.32
C ARG A 179 9.83 28.72 1.91
N GLN A 180 10.60 29.04 0.87
CA GLN A 180 10.18 28.84 -0.50
C GLN A 180 9.99 27.35 -0.84
N ASP A 181 10.75 26.47 -0.20
CA ASP A 181 10.61 25.02 -0.38
C ASP A 181 9.30 24.50 0.23
N LEU A 182 8.91 25.04 1.39
CA LEU A 182 7.62 24.75 2.03
C LEU A 182 6.47 25.20 1.13
N LYS A 183 6.53 26.44 0.64
CA LYS A 183 5.53 26.98 -0.29
C LYS A 183 5.40 26.14 -1.56
N LYS A 184 6.51 25.80 -2.21
CA LYS A 184 6.52 24.92 -3.41
C LYS A 184 5.92 23.54 -3.11
N SER A 185 6.21 22.98 -1.94
CA SER A 185 5.64 21.69 -1.52
C SER A 185 4.13 21.78 -1.33
N ALA A 186 3.64 22.84 -0.68
CA ALA A 186 2.21 23.06 -0.46
C ALA A 186 1.45 23.29 -1.78
N GLU A 187 1.98 24.16 -2.66
CA GLU A 187 1.43 24.42 -3.99
C GLU A 187 1.35 23.13 -4.83
N ARG A 188 2.39 22.30 -4.79
CA ARG A 188 2.39 21.02 -5.51
C ARG A 188 1.27 20.09 -5.04
N ILE A 189 1.10 19.93 -3.73
CA ILE A 189 0.02 19.10 -3.17
C ILE A 189 -1.34 19.67 -3.60
N TYR A 190 -1.50 20.98 -3.53
CA TYR A 190 -2.70 21.68 -3.94
C TYR A 190 -3.07 21.42 -5.41
N TYR A 191 -2.16 21.71 -6.34
CA TYR A 191 -2.40 21.56 -7.78
C TYR A 191 -2.54 20.11 -8.23
N ARG A 192 -1.91 19.16 -7.52
CA ARG A 192 -1.97 17.74 -7.88
C ARG A 192 -3.25 17.04 -7.43
N TYR A 193 -3.76 17.39 -6.24
CA TYR A 193 -4.82 16.60 -5.58
C TYR A 193 -6.10 17.39 -5.26
N ILE A 194 -6.03 18.71 -5.09
CA ILE A 194 -7.14 19.52 -4.53
C ILE A 194 -7.86 20.33 -5.60
N VAL A 195 -7.14 20.87 -6.59
CA VAL A 195 -7.74 21.68 -7.66
C VAL A 195 -8.75 20.85 -8.45
N ALA A 196 -9.90 21.46 -8.77
CA ALA A 196 -10.91 20.82 -9.61
C ALA A 196 -10.34 20.54 -11.01
N GLY A 197 -10.45 19.30 -11.48
CA GLY A 197 -9.86 18.85 -12.75
C GLY A 197 -8.36 18.53 -12.67
N ALA A 198 -7.80 18.36 -11.47
CA ALA A 198 -6.43 17.85 -11.32
C ALA A 198 -6.34 16.39 -11.79
N GLU A 199 -5.16 15.98 -12.31
CA GLU A 199 -4.93 14.60 -12.80
C GLU A 199 -5.19 13.54 -11.71
N HIS A 200 -4.88 13.87 -10.45
CA HIS A 200 -5.08 13.02 -9.29
C HIS A 200 -6.05 13.65 -8.29
N GLU A 201 -7.12 14.26 -8.80
CA GLU A 201 -8.15 14.90 -8.00
C GLU A 201 -8.76 13.95 -6.94
N LEU A 202 -8.79 14.39 -5.68
CA LEU A 202 -9.37 13.62 -4.58
C LEU A 202 -10.91 13.68 -4.58
N ASN A 203 -11.53 12.54 -4.30
CA ASN A 203 -12.96 12.47 -4.05
C ASN A 203 -13.31 12.93 -2.62
N MET A 204 -13.42 14.24 -2.42
CA MET A 204 -13.68 14.87 -1.13
C MET A 204 -14.83 15.89 -1.18
N PRO A 205 -15.48 16.21 -0.05
CA PRO A 205 -16.56 17.19 -0.01
C PRO A 205 -16.12 18.58 -0.47
N GLU A 206 -16.96 19.23 -1.28
CA GLU A 206 -16.63 20.53 -1.90
C GLU A 206 -16.31 21.63 -0.88
N LEU A 207 -17.00 21.64 0.27
CA LEU A 207 -16.72 22.59 1.34
C LEU A 207 -15.27 22.48 1.85
N MET A 208 -14.72 21.26 1.91
CA MET A 208 -13.35 21.02 2.36
C MET A 208 -12.36 21.54 1.32
N ARG A 209 -12.62 21.26 0.04
CA ARG A 209 -11.82 21.77 -1.08
C ARG A 209 -11.74 23.30 -1.08
N LEU A 210 -12.89 23.97 -1.04
CA LEU A 210 -12.97 25.44 -1.03
C LEU A 210 -12.23 26.07 0.16
N ARG A 211 -12.25 25.41 1.32
CA ARG A 211 -11.49 25.87 2.49
C ARG A 211 -9.98 25.79 2.26
N ILE A 212 -9.50 24.71 1.65
CA ILE A 212 -8.07 24.57 1.28
C ILE A 212 -7.68 25.59 0.20
N CYS A 213 -8.51 25.76 -0.84
CA CYS A 213 -8.31 26.78 -1.87
C CYS A 213 -8.14 28.17 -1.25
N ARG A 214 -9.04 28.57 -0.35
CA ARG A 214 -8.95 29.86 0.36
C ARG A 214 -7.64 29.99 1.14
N MET A 215 -7.26 28.98 1.91
CA MET A 215 -6.04 29.01 2.74
C MET A 215 -4.77 29.12 1.89
N ILE A 216 -4.71 28.47 0.73
CA ILE A 216 -3.52 28.46 -0.12
C ILE A 216 -3.47 29.67 -1.06
N GLU A 217 -4.55 29.97 -1.76
CA GLU A 217 -4.57 31.03 -2.77
C GLU A 217 -4.68 32.43 -2.15
N MET A 218 -5.58 32.61 -1.18
CA MET A 218 -5.84 33.93 -0.59
C MET A 218 -4.92 34.21 0.59
N GLU A 219 -4.82 33.26 1.53
CA GLU A 219 -4.03 33.44 2.75
C GLU A 219 -2.54 33.09 2.55
N GLN A 220 -2.16 32.54 1.39
CA GLN A 220 -0.79 32.16 1.04
C GLN A 220 -0.13 31.28 2.12
N ARG A 221 -0.92 30.35 2.68
CA ARG A 221 -0.48 29.45 3.75
C ARG A 221 0.32 28.26 3.20
N ASP A 222 1.43 28.01 3.88
CA ASP A 222 2.43 26.98 3.60
C ASP A 222 2.63 26.03 4.80
N ASP A 223 1.78 26.14 5.82
CA ASP A 223 1.83 25.30 7.01
C ASP A 223 1.06 23.97 6.81
N PRO A 224 1.49 22.89 7.49
CA PRO A 224 0.91 21.57 7.26
C PRO A 224 -0.55 21.43 7.69
N ASP A 225 -1.04 22.31 8.58
CA ASP A 225 -2.40 22.24 9.11
C ASP A 225 -3.46 22.52 8.04
N VAL A 226 -3.07 23.22 6.97
CA VAL A 226 -3.91 23.48 5.79
C VAL A 226 -4.50 22.18 5.23
N PHE A 227 -3.75 21.07 5.29
CA PHE A 227 -4.17 19.77 4.77
C PHE A 227 -4.69 18.80 5.84
N LEU A 228 -4.70 19.18 7.12
CA LEU A 228 -4.99 18.25 8.23
C LEU A 228 -6.38 17.60 8.10
N GLU A 229 -7.39 18.38 7.76
CA GLU A 229 -8.75 17.89 7.61
C GLU A 229 -8.87 16.91 6.44
N ALA A 230 -8.28 17.24 5.29
CA ALA A 230 -8.25 16.37 4.13
C ALA A 230 -7.46 15.09 4.37
N LYS A 231 -6.31 15.19 5.03
CA LYS A 231 -5.48 14.03 5.42
C LYS A 231 -6.27 13.05 6.29
N ASN A 232 -7.00 13.56 7.29
CA ASN A 232 -7.83 12.73 8.17
C ASN A 232 -9.01 12.11 7.40
N TYR A 233 -9.65 12.87 6.52
CA TYR A 233 -10.72 12.37 5.68
C TYR A 233 -10.25 11.21 4.79
N VAL A 234 -9.14 11.40 4.06
CA VAL A 234 -8.57 10.38 3.17
C VAL A 234 -8.07 9.16 3.96
N PHE A 235 -7.48 9.36 5.14
CA PHE A 235 -7.12 8.25 6.02
C PHE A 235 -8.35 7.42 6.41
N ASN A 236 -9.42 8.07 6.84
CA ASN A 236 -10.67 7.40 7.22
C ASN A 236 -11.33 6.69 6.02
N LEU A 237 -11.31 7.32 4.85
CA LEU A 237 -11.80 6.74 3.60
C LEU A 237 -11.06 5.44 3.27
N MET A 238 -9.72 5.48 3.26
CA MET A 238 -8.89 4.30 3.05
C MET A 238 -9.12 3.24 4.14
N ALA A 239 -9.22 3.64 5.40
CA ALA A 239 -9.38 2.73 6.54
C ALA A 239 -10.73 2.00 6.55
N HIS A 240 -11.80 2.67 6.14
CA HIS A 240 -13.14 2.10 6.12
C HIS A 240 -13.44 1.31 4.84
N ASP A 241 -12.99 1.81 3.69
CA ASP A 241 -13.42 1.25 2.41
C ASP A 241 -12.37 0.28 1.84
N ALA A 242 -11.19 0.79 1.49
CA ALA A 242 -10.19 0.03 0.74
C ALA A 242 -9.41 -0.97 1.60
N PHE A 243 -9.03 -0.58 2.82
CA PHE A 243 -8.13 -1.36 3.66
C PHE A 243 -8.72 -2.71 4.11
N PRO A 244 -10.01 -2.81 4.52
CA PRO A 244 -10.60 -4.11 4.87
C PRO A 244 -10.65 -5.07 3.67
N ARG A 245 -10.91 -4.55 2.46
CA ARG A 245 -10.90 -5.34 1.22
C ARG A 245 -9.49 -5.82 0.87
N PHE A 246 -8.50 -4.94 1.01
CA PHE A 246 -7.09 -5.29 0.88
C PHE A 246 -6.67 -6.41 1.85
N LEU A 247 -7.01 -6.27 3.14
CA LEU A 247 -6.71 -7.28 4.16
C LEU A 247 -7.35 -8.61 3.81
N TYR A 248 -8.62 -8.60 3.38
CA TYR A 248 -9.31 -9.81 2.95
C TYR A 248 -8.59 -10.46 1.75
N ALA A 249 -8.33 -9.70 0.70
CA ALA A 249 -7.65 -10.19 -0.50
C ALA A 249 -6.28 -10.81 -0.15
N ARG A 250 -5.47 -10.15 0.68
CA ARG A 250 -4.11 -10.64 1.02
C ARG A 250 -4.06 -11.70 2.10
N ALA A 251 -5.07 -11.83 2.95
CA ALA A 251 -5.14 -12.87 3.97
C ALA A 251 -5.72 -14.19 3.44
N TYR A 252 -6.55 -14.13 2.40
CA TYR A 252 -7.31 -15.27 1.89
C TYR A 252 -6.91 -15.67 0.46
N GLU A 253 -6.31 -14.81 -0.34
CA GLU A 253 -5.93 -15.12 -1.72
C GLU A 253 -4.39 -15.13 -1.85
N ASN A 254 -3.85 -16.10 -2.59
CA ASN A 254 -2.41 -16.19 -2.87
C ASN A 254 -2.06 -16.20 -4.36
N MET A 255 -3.07 -16.04 -5.22
CA MET A 255 -2.98 -16.22 -6.65
C MET A 255 -3.64 -15.05 -7.37
N GLY A 256 -3.08 -14.64 -8.51
CA GLY A 256 -3.61 -13.55 -9.33
C GLY A 256 -4.81 -13.98 -10.19
N TYR A 257 -5.50 -12.99 -10.76
CA TYR A 257 -6.68 -13.22 -11.60
C TYR A 257 -6.36 -14.06 -12.85
N THR A 258 -5.26 -13.75 -13.55
CA THR A 258 -4.86 -14.46 -14.77
C THR A 258 -4.59 -15.93 -14.50
N GLN A 259 -3.84 -16.26 -13.43
CA GLN A 259 -3.59 -17.65 -13.07
C GLN A 259 -4.86 -18.37 -12.63
N THR A 260 -5.74 -17.69 -11.88
CA THR A 260 -7.05 -18.23 -11.48
C THR A 260 -7.86 -18.71 -12.70
N MET A 261 -7.93 -17.87 -13.75
CA MET A 261 -8.63 -18.23 -15.00
C MET A 261 -7.92 -19.36 -15.78
N LEU A 262 -6.58 -19.37 -15.83
CA LEU A 262 -5.84 -20.48 -16.45
C LEU A 262 -6.11 -21.81 -15.73
N ARG A 263 -6.21 -21.79 -14.39
CA ARG A 263 -6.52 -22.98 -13.58
C ARG A 263 -7.91 -23.52 -13.90
N LEU A 264 -8.90 -22.66 -14.16
CA LEU A 264 -10.22 -23.10 -14.61
C LEU A 264 -10.13 -23.90 -15.91
N VAL A 265 -9.44 -23.36 -16.93
CA VAL A 265 -9.30 -24.02 -18.24
C VAL A 265 -8.56 -25.35 -18.11
N VAL A 266 -7.43 -25.35 -17.40
CA VAL A 266 -6.64 -26.57 -17.15
C VAL A 266 -7.45 -27.61 -16.37
N GLY A 267 -8.25 -27.17 -15.38
CA GLY A 267 -9.12 -28.04 -14.59
C GLY A 267 -10.19 -28.72 -15.45
N LEU A 268 -10.92 -27.95 -16.26
CA LEU A 268 -11.95 -28.49 -17.16
C LEU A 268 -11.37 -29.45 -18.21
N PHE A 269 -10.23 -29.11 -18.81
CA PHE A 269 -9.54 -29.98 -19.76
C PHE A 269 -9.09 -31.30 -19.11
N SER A 270 -8.55 -31.25 -17.89
CA SER A 270 -8.11 -32.44 -17.17
C SER A 270 -9.26 -33.35 -16.78
N LEU A 271 -10.42 -32.79 -16.40
CA LEU A 271 -11.63 -33.56 -16.14
C LEU A 271 -12.15 -34.24 -17.41
N LEU A 272 -12.20 -33.53 -18.53
CA LEU A 272 -12.59 -34.11 -19.81
C LEU A 272 -11.69 -35.29 -20.18
N LEU A 273 -10.37 -35.11 -20.06
CA LEU A 273 -9.40 -36.18 -20.31
C LEU A 273 -9.60 -37.35 -19.35
N GLY A 274 -9.76 -37.09 -18.05
CA GLY A 274 -9.94 -38.10 -17.02
C GLY A 274 -11.18 -38.96 -17.24
N PHE A 275 -12.33 -38.33 -17.50
CA PHE A 275 -13.56 -39.06 -17.81
C PHE A 275 -13.47 -39.80 -19.13
N THR A 276 -12.80 -39.24 -20.14
CA THR A 276 -12.59 -39.94 -21.41
C THR A 276 -11.77 -41.22 -21.19
N VAL A 277 -10.68 -41.15 -20.42
CA VAL A 277 -9.85 -42.31 -20.10
C VAL A 277 -10.64 -43.36 -19.32
N GLU A 278 -11.39 -42.97 -18.29
CA GLU A 278 -12.20 -43.92 -17.51
C GLU A 278 -13.30 -44.57 -18.36
N LEU A 279 -14.00 -43.81 -19.20
CA LEU A 279 -15.01 -44.37 -20.11
C LEU A 279 -14.38 -45.33 -21.12
N CYS A 280 -13.22 -45.01 -21.70
CA CYS A 280 -12.48 -45.92 -22.58
C CYS A 280 -12.09 -47.21 -21.85
N LEU A 281 -11.59 -47.14 -20.61
CA LEU A 281 -11.22 -48.33 -19.83
C LEU A 281 -12.44 -49.19 -19.45
N ILE A 282 -13.61 -48.58 -19.29
CA ILE A 282 -14.87 -49.29 -19.04
C ILE A 282 -15.35 -49.99 -20.31
N PHE A 283 -15.37 -49.29 -21.45
CA PHE A 283 -15.83 -49.82 -22.73
C PHE A 283 -14.87 -50.81 -23.38
N LEU A 284 -13.58 -50.80 -23.00
CA LEU A 284 -12.61 -51.80 -23.47
C LEU A 284 -12.58 -53.04 -22.56
N ASP A 285 -13.31 -53.01 -21.44
CA ASP A 285 -13.36 -54.07 -20.42
C ASP A 285 -11.97 -54.53 -19.97
N MET A 286 -11.13 -53.56 -19.57
CA MET A 286 -9.73 -53.81 -19.24
C MET A 286 -9.56 -54.69 -18.00
N GLU A 287 -8.81 -55.78 -18.16
CA GLU A 287 -8.31 -56.61 -17.07
C GLU A 287 -6.82 -56.34 -16.80
N PRO A 288 -6.38 -56.17 -15.55
CA PRO A 288 -7.17 -56.20 -14.32
C PRO A 288 -7.97 -54.90 -14.11
N LYS A 289 -9.17 -55.03 -13.52
CA LYS A 289 -10.08 -53.91 -13.19
C LYS A 289 -9.43 -52.80 -12.36
N ALA A 290 -8.37 -53.11 -11.61
CA ALA A 290 -7.59 -52.15 -10.82
C ALA A 290 -6.96 -51.01 -11.65
N GLN A 291 -6.73 -51.20 -12.96
CA GLN A 291 -6.19 -50.16 -13.84
C GLN A 291 -7.09 -48.92 -13.95
N ARG A 292 -8.39 -49.04 -13.63
CA ARG A 292 -9.31 -47.89 -13.63
C ARG A 292 -8.92 -46.81 -12.62
N TRP A 293 -8.20 -47.16 -11.55
CA TRP A 293 -7.68 -46.19 -10.58
C TRP A 293 -6.66 -45.21 -11.17
N PHE A 294 -6.07 -45.47 -12.34
CA PHE A 294 -5.24 -44.48 -13.03
C PHE A 294 -6.05 -43.24 -13.46
N GLY A 295 -7.37 -43.37 -13.65
CA GLY A 295 -8.28 -42.25 -13.90
C GLY A 295 -8.36 -41.24 -12.76
N LEU A 296 -8.05 -41.66 -11.52
CA LEU A 296 -8.04 -40.79 -10.34
C LEU A 296 -7.09 -39.61 -10.52
N ILE A 297 -5.94 -39.78 -11.16
CA ILE A 297 -4.91 -38.74 -11.29
C ILE A 297 -5.43 -37.52 -12.10
N PRO A 298 -5.88 -37.67 -13.37
CA PRO A 298 -6.42 -36.54 -14.13
C PRO A 298 -7.73 -35.98 -13.54
N ILE A 299 -8.57 -36.83 -12.94
CA ILE A 299 -9.80 -36.38 -12.28
C ILE A 299 -9.49 -35.53 -11.04
N TRP A 300 -8.60 -36.00 -10.17
CA TRP A 300 -8.17 -35.25 -8.99
C TRP A 300 -7.48 -33.96 -9.38
N PHE A 301 -6.57 -33.99 -10.35
CA PHE A 301 -5.92 -32.79 -10.85
C PHE A 301 -6.95 -31.80 -11.42
N GLY A 302 -7.98 -32.29 -12.12
CA GLY A 302 -9.10 -31.49 -12.59
C GLY A 302 -9.86 -30.78 -11.45
N PHE A 303 -10.35 -31.54 -10.46
CA PHE A 303 -11.04 -30.98 -9.30
C PHE A 303 -10.16 -30.03 -8.49
N LEU A 304 -8.88 -30.38 -8.25
CA LEU A 304 -7.94 -29.52 -7.55
C LEU A 304 -7.85 -28.15 -8.22
N ASN A 305 -7.70 -28.10 -9.54
CA ASN A 305 -7.62 -26.82 -10.26
C ASN A 305 -8.96 -26.04 -10.24
N LEU A 306 -10.12 -26.72 -10.22
CA LEU A 306 -11.42 -26.07 -10.05
C LEU A 306 -11.59 -25.44 -8.66
N PHE A 307 -11.23 -26.16 -7.60
CA PHE A 307 -11.25 -25.62 -6.24
C PHE A 307 -10.25 -24.47 -6.07
N VAL A 308 -9.05 -24.60 -6.65
CA VAL A 308 -8.04 -23.53 -6.68
C VAL A 308 -8.59 -22.27 -7.38
N ASN A 309 -9.35 -22.43 -8.45
CA ASN A 309 -10.03 -21.32 -9.13
C ASN A 309 -11.11 -20.66 -8.26
N GLN A 310 -11.98 -21.45 -7.63
CA GLN A 310 -13.06 -20.94 -6.77
C GLN A 310 -12.53 -20.21 -5.53
N GLU A 311 -11.52 -20.78 -4.88
CA GLU A 311 -10.96 -20.26 -3.63
C GLU A 311 -9.86 -19.22 -3.84
N LYS A 312 -9.41 -19.03 -5.10
CA LYS A 312 -8.26 -18.19 -5.51
C LYS A 312 -6.99 -18.45 -4.68
N LEU A 313 -6.85 -19.68 -4.22
CA LEU A 313 -5.76 -20.12 -3.36
C LEU A 313 -5.17 -21.41 -3.92
N CYS A 314 -3.89 -21.37 -4.25
CA CYS A 314 -3.13 -22.50 -4.73
C CYS A 314 -2.37 -23.19 -3.57
N PRO A 315 -2.66 -24.46 -3.25
CA PRO A 315 -1.91 -25.21 -2.23
C PRO A 315 -0.40 -25.28 -2.51
N LEU A 316 0.00 -25.36 -3.78
CA LEU A 316 1.41 -25.42 -4.17
C LEU A 316 2.15 -24.12 -3.79
N PHE A 317 1.55 -22.95 -4.05
CA PHE A 317 2.14 -21.67 -3.66
C PHE A 317 2.24 -21.52 -2.14
N THR A 318 1.23 -22.02 -1.42
CA THR A 318 1.26 -22.08 0.05
C THR A 318 2.42 -22.93 0.56
N LEU A 319 2.67 -24.10 -0.04
CA LEU A 319 3.80 -24.98 0.32
C LEU A 319 5.15 -24.29 0.08
N LEU A 320 5.29 -23.59 -1.04
CA LEU A 320 6.47 -22.80 -1.38
C LEU A 320 6.61 -21.52 -0.54
N GLY A 321 5.59 -21.15 0.25
CA GLY A 321 5.58 -19.93 1.05
C GLY A 321 5.56 -18.65 0.21
N VAL A 322 4.97 -18.72 -0.99
CA VAL A 322 4.87 -17.60 -1.93
C VAL A 322 3.42 -17.23 -2.19
N SER A 323 3.22 -15.97 -2.58
CA SER A 323 1.96 -15.41 -3.04
C SER A 323 2.22 -14.65 -4.33
N GLU A 324 1.36 -14.81 -5.31
CA GLU A 324 1.40 -14.04 -6.55
C GLU A 324 0.89 -12.61 -6.32
N ARG A 325 1.55 -11.62 -6.92
CA ARG A 325 1.13 -10.21 -6.94
C ARG A 325 0.49 -9.80 -8.26
N GLY A 326 1.08 -10.28 -9.34
CA GLY A 326 0.65 -10.12 -10.72
C GLY A 326 1.16 -11.32 -11.51
N PHE A 327 0.79 -11.44 -12.78
CA PHE A 327 1.06 -12.64 -13.57
C PHE A 327 2.54 -13.09 -13.49
N CYS A 328 2.77 -14.27 -12.92
CA CYS A 328 4.09 -14.90 -12.72
C CYS A 328 5.09 -14.08 -11.86
N ARG A 329 4.61 -13.10 -11.09
CA ARG A 329 5.43 -12.31 -10.16
C ARG A 329 5.06 -12.67 -8.73
N PHE A 330 6.01 -13.29 -8.03
CA PHE A 330 5.79 -13.82 -6.69
C PHE A 330 6.39 -12.92 -5.61
N ASN A 331 5.80 -13.01 -4.42
CA ASN A 331 6.30 -12.44 -3.18
C ASN A 331 6.30 -13.49 -2.09
N ARG A 332 7.31 -13.46 -1.23
CA ARG A 332 7.37 -14.37 -0.09
C ARG A 332 6.38 -13.93 0.98
N VAL A 333 5.57 -14.86 1.47
CA VAL A 333 4.64 -14.63 2.60
C VAL A 333 5.45 -14.70 3.89
N ARG A 334 5.70 -13.54 4.50
CA ARG A 334 6.50 -13.42 5.72
C ARG A 334 5.65 -13.32 6.98
N ASP A 335 4.45 -12.76 6.85
CA ASP A 335 3.50 -12.73 7.96
C ASP A 335 3.09 -14.16 8.36
N HIS A 336 3.45 -14.56 9.58
CA HIS A 336 3.17 -15.89 10.12
C HIS A 336 1.67 -16.17 10.28
N LYS A 337 0.87 -15.15 10.61
CA LYS A 337 -0.58 -15.29 10.77
C LYS A 337 -1.23 -15.57 9.41
N VAL A 338 -0.89 -14.77 8.39
CA VAL A 338 -1.37 -14.98 7.02
C VAL A 338 -0.94 -16.34 6.49
N ARG A 339 0.32 -16.74 6.73
CA ARG A 339 0.81 -18.07 6.35
C ARG A 339 0.01 -19.19 7.02
N GLY A 340 -0.33 -19.05 8.30
CA GLY A 340 -1.16 -20.02 9.02
C GLY A 340 -2.56 -20.18 8.40
N ILE A 341 -3.19 -19.06 8.01
CA ILE A 341 -4.49 -19.06 7.31
C ILE A 341 -4.37 -19.78 5.97
N HIS A 342 -3.33 -19.46 5.18
CA HIS A 342 -3.10 -20.10 3.88
C HIS A 342 -2.89 -21.60 4.00
N VAL A 343 -2.10 -22.08 4.97
CA VAL A 343 -1.84 -23.52 5.18
C VAL A 343 -3.12 -24.25 5.53
N ARG A 344 -3.93 -23.73 6.46
CA ARG A 344 -5.19 -24.37 6.85
C ARG A 344 -6.14 -24.52 5.66
N ARG A 345 -6.30 -23.46 4.85
CA ARG A 345 -7.17 -23.51 3.66
C ARG A 345 -6.61 -24.41 2.56
N ALA A 346 -5.30 -24.38 2.33
CA ALA A 346 -4.65 -25.26 1.36
C ALA A 346 -4.88 -26.74 1.68
N ILE A 347 -4.82 -27.12 2.97
CA ILE A 347 -5.11 -28.48 3.42
C ILE A 347 -6.58 -28.84 3.14
N ILE A 348 -7.51 -27.93 3.47
CA ILE A 348 -8.94 -28.15 3.20
C ILE A 348 -9.18 -28.37 1.70
N ILE A 349 -8.65 -27.49 0.84
CA ILE A 349 -8.78 -27.60 -0.62
C ILE A 349 -8.19 -28.91 -1.15
N ALA A 350 -7.00 -29.28 -0.69
CA ALA A 350 -6.34 -30.51 -1.12
C ALA A 350 -7.14 -31.76 -0.70
N PHE A 351 -7.65 -31.76 0.53
CA PHE A 351 -8.45 -32.86 1.06
C PHE A 351 -9.82 -32.97 0.38
N THR A 352 -10.56 -31.87 0.23
CA THR A 352 -11.91 -31.90 -0.38
C THR A 352 -11.84 -32.27 -1.86
N SER A 353 -10.87 -31.73 -2.60
CA SER A 353 -10.66 -32.10 -4.01
C SER A 353 -10.30 -33.58 -4.18
N LEU A 354 -9.44 -34.13 -3.31
CA LEU A 354 -9.09 -35.55 -3.33
C LEU A 354 -10.28 -36.43 -2.96
N PHE A 355 -11.02 -36.07 -1.92
CA PHE A 355 -12.20 -36.80 -1.47
C PHE A 355 -13.25 -36.93 -2.57
N ILE A 356 -13.56 -35.82 -3.25
CA ILE A 356 -14.52 -35.81 -4.38
C ILE A 356 -13.99 -36.67 -5.54
N ALA A 357 -12.72 -36.54 -5.89
CA ALA A 357 -12.12 -37.32 -6.97
C ALA A 357 -12.16 -38.83 -6.68
N VAL A 358 -11.88 -39.25 -5.44
CA VAL A 358 -11.97 -40.66 -5.02
C VAL A 358 -13.40 -41.18 -5.12
N ILE A 359 -14.41 -40.40 -4.70
CA ILE A 359 -15.82 -40.79 -4.84
C ILE A 359 -16.18 -40.98 -6.32
N VAL A 360 -15.79 -40.04 -7.17
CA VAL A 360 -16.08 -40.10 -8.61
C VAL A 360 -15.41 -41.31 -9.25
N THR A 361 -14.12 -41.54 -9.04
CA THR A 361 -13.42 -42.72 -9.57
C THR A 361 -13.97 -44.03 -8.98
N LEU A 362 -14.41 -44.05 -7.71
CA LEU A 362 -15.08 -45.21 -7.12
C LEU A 362 -16.37 -45.55 -7.85
N ILE A 363 -17.17 -44.56 -8.25
CA ILE A 363 -18.38 -44.77 -9.05
C ILE A 363 -18.01 -45.45 -10.38
N PHE A 364 -17.03 -44.93 -11.12
CA PHE A 364 -16.56 -45.53 -12.38
C PHE A 364 -15.93 -46.92 -12.20
N TYR A 365 -15.29 -47.17 -11.07
CA TYR A 365 -14.79 -48.49 -10.71
C TYR A 365 -15.93 -49.49 -10.49
N LEU A 366 -17.03 -49.08 -9.85
CA LEU A 366 -18.17 -49.97 -9.57
C LEU A 366 -18.96 -50.34 -10.83
N VAL A 367 -18.98 -49.48 -11.86
CA VAL A 367 -19.66 -49.75 -13.14
C VAL A 367 -19.07 -51.01 -13.81
N PRO A 368 -19.88 -52.01 -14.19
CA PRO A 368 -19.39 -53.18 -14.91
C PRO A 368 -18.86 -52.77 -16.30
N GLY A 369 -17.75 -53.37 -16.73
CA GLY A 369 -17.27 -53.19 -18.10
C GLY A 369 -18.17 -53.91 -19.09
N HIS A 370 -18.30 -53.36 -20.28
CA HIS A 370 -18.89 -54.06 -21.42
C HIS A 370 -18.08 -53.68 -22.64
N ARG A 371 -17.45 -54.69 -23.26
CA ARG A 371 -16.73 -54.50 -24.52
C ARG A 371 -17.71 -54.13 -25.63
N LEU A 372 -17.57 -52.92 -26.17
CA LEU A 372 -18.35 -52.42 -27.31
C LEU A 372 -17.95 -53.11 -28.63
#